data_AF-A0A0B6Y1Y2-F1
#
_entry.id   AF-A0A0B6Y1Y2-F1
#
_cell.length_a   1.000
_cell.length_b   1.000
_cell.length_c   1.000
_cell.angle_alpha   90.00
_cell.angle_beta   90.00
_cell.angle_gamma   90.00
#
_symmetry.space_group_name_H-M   'P 1'
#
loop_
_entity.id
_entity.type
_entity.pdbx_description
1 polymer ?
#
loop_
_entity_poly.entity_id
_entity_poly.type
_entity_poly.pdbx_seq_one_letter_code
_entity_poly.pdbx_strand_id
1 'polypeptide(L)'
;CLAPGFSTLMANLFTMRSYKPTPEMSQWQRDYMRGTGMEMYTEYLSSAFNSLRFPEAAELCFSKLKLLLLAIEVRQEDTRESTLAINPGSKVKIE
;
A
#
# COMPACT_ATOMS: atom_id res chain seq x y z
N CYS A 1 11.65 -14.22 -14.86
CA CYS A 1 11.06 -13.03 -14.20
C CYS A 1 9.56 -13.04 -14.41
N LEU A 2 8.75 -12.64 -13.40
CA LEU A 2 7.28 -12.78 -13.43
C LEU A 2 6.55 -11.52 -13.96
N ALA A 3 6.98 -10.31 -13.56
CA ALA A 3 6.36 -9.05 -13.97
C ALA A 3 7.43 -8.01 -14.36
N PRO A 4 7.59 -7.67 -15.65
CA PRO A 4 8.59 -6.68 -16.08
C PRO A 4 8.26 -5.28 -15.53
N GLY A 5 9.27 -4.55 -15.08
CA GLY A 5 9.13 -3.21 -14.49
C GLY A 5 8.83 -3.17 -12.99
N PHE A 6 8.53 -4.31 -12.36
CA PHE A 6 8.25 -4.38 -10.92
C PHE A 6 9.45 -3.93 -10.06
N SER A 7 10.68 -4.21 -10.50
CA SER A 7 11.90 -3.76 -9.82
C SER A 7 11.99 -2.23 -9.73
N THR A 8 11.69 -1.53 -10.82
CA THR A 8 11.68 -0.06 -10.85
C THR A 8 10.55 0.51 -9.99
N LEU A 9 9.37 -0.12 -10.00
CA LEU A 9 8.26 0.25 -9.12
C LEU A 9 8.67 0.17 -7.64
N MET A 10 9.23 -0.96 -7.22
CA MET A 10 9.68 -1.16 -5.83
C MET A 10 10.83 -0.22 -5.46
N ALA A 11 11.79 -0.01 -6.35
CA ALA A 11 12.90 0.91 -6.10
C ALA A 11 12.42 2.34 -5.82
N ASN A 12 11.41 2.81 -6.57
CA ASN A 12 10.87 4.16 -6.36
C ASN A 12 10.17 4.30 -5.00
N LEU A 13 9.44 3.28 -4.53
CA LEU A 13 8.71 3.32 -3.25
C LEU A 13 9.60 3.47 -2.01
N PHE A 14 10.88 3.08 -2.10
CA PHE A 14 11.85 3.21 -1.01
C PHE A 14 12.77 4.42 -1.15
N THR A 15 12.71 5.15 -2.27
CA THR A 15 13.48 6.38 -2.45
C THR A 15 12.60 7.59 -2.17
N MET A 16 13.00 8.44 -1.24
CA MET A 16 12.31 9.71 -1.00
C MET A 16 12.50 10.63 -2.21
N ARG A 17 11.42 10.90 -2.94
CA ARG A 17 11.42 11.80 -4.09
C ARG A 17 10.22 12.73 -4.02
N SER A 18 10.47 14.03 -4.17
CA SER A 18 9.40 15.03 -4.27
C SER A 18 8.94 15.15 -5.73
N TYR A 19 7.63 15.04 -5.95
CA TYR A 19 7.02 15.34 -7.25
C TYR A 19 7.06 16.85 -7.50
N LYS A 20 7.83 17.27 -8.51
CA LYS A 20 7.92 18.67 -8.97
C LYS A 20 7.67 18.72 -10.48
N PRO A 21 6.41 18.93 -10.91
CA PRO A 21 6.11 19.02 -12.35
C PRO A 21 6.74 20.28 -12.94
N THR A 22 7.40 20.14 -14.10
CA THR A 22 7.83 21.29 -14.91
C THR A 22 7.00 21.39 -16.20
N PRO A 23 6.82 22.59 -16.78
CA PRO A 23 6.06 22.77 -18.01
C PRO A 23 6.64 22.00 -19.20
N GLU A 24 7.95 21.70 -19.21
CA GLU A 24 8.57 20.93 -20.29
C GLU A 24 8.28 19.42 -20.22
N MET A 25 7.71 18.92 -19.13
CA MET A 25 7.41 17.49 -19.00
C MET A 25 6.26 17.07 -19.91
N SER A 26 6.53 16.07 -20.74
CA SER A 26 5.51 15.34 -21.49
C SER A 26 4.56 14.58 -20.56
N GLN A 27 3.40 14.17 -21.07
CA GLN A 27 2.36 13.53 -20.26
C GLN A 27 2.87 12.27 -19.53
N TRP A 28 3.59 11.38 -20.22
CA TRP A 28 4.12 10.15 -19.62
C TRP A 28 5.14 10.44 -18.51
N GLN A 29 5.94 11.50 -18.64
CA GLN A 29 6.89 11.92 -17.61
C GLN A 29 6.16 12.42 -16.37
N ARG A 30 5.08 13.19 -16.55
CA ARG A 30 4.26 13.66 -15.42
C ARG A 30 3.64 12.50 -14.66
N ASP A 31 3.08 11.53 -15.37
CA ASP A 31 2.45 10.35 -14.75
C ASP A 31 3.48 9.45 -14.06
N TYR A 32 4.64 9.24 -14.69
CA TYR A 32 5.76 8.52 -14.08
C TYR A 32 6.28 9.23 -12.82
N MET A 33 6.57 10.53 -12.91
CA MET A 33 7.10 11.31 -11.78
C MET A 33 6.09 11.40 -10.62
N ARG A 34 4.78 11.44 -10.90
CA ARG A 34 3.75 11.32 -9.87
C ARG A 34 3.90 9.99 -9.11
N GLY A 35 4.07 8.88 -9.82
CA GLY A 35 4.30 7.57 -9.20
C GLY A 35 5.57 7.49 -8.37
N THR A 36 6.62 8.22 -8.76
CA THR A 36 7.88 8.26 -7.99
C THR A 36 7.77 8.96 -6.64
N GLY A 37 6.73 9.78 -6.42
CA GLY A 37 6.48 10.44 -5.14
C GLY A 37 5.64 9.62 -4.16
N MET A 38 5.30 8.38 -4.52
CA MET A 38 4.62 7.45 -3.63
C MET A 38 5.65 6.70 -2.78
N GLU A 39 5.35 6.49 -1.50
CA GLU A 39 6.25 5.87 -0.54
C GLU A 39 5.51 4.78 0.25
N MET A 40 6.26 3.80 0.78
CA MET A 40 5.73 2.76 1.66
C MET A 40 5.70 3.26 3.11
N TYR A 41 4.54 3.17 3.76
CA TYR A 41 4.36 3.54 5.16
C TYR A 41 3.76 2.39 5.97
N THR A 42 4.11 2.34 7.25
CA THR A 42 3.56 1.42 8.24
C THR A 42 2.81 2.21 9.30
N GLU A 43 1.53 1.93 9.49
CA GLU A 43 0.68 2.60 10.47
C GLU A 43 -0.33 1.64 11.09
N TYR A 44 -0.75 1.93 12.32
CA TYR A 44 -1.83 1.19 12.96
C TYR A 44 -3.18 1.63 12.43
N LEU A 45 -4.04 0.66 12.12
CA LEU A 45 -5.42 0.95 11.72
C LEU A 45 -6.23 1.45 12.93
N SER A 46 -7.18 2.34 12.65
CA SER A 46 -8.13 2.81 13.66
C SER A 46 -9.06 1.68 14.10
N SER A 47 -9.57 1.75 15.33
CA SER A 47 -10.59 0.83 15.86
C SER A 47 -11.87 0.77 15.01
N ALA A 48 -12.13 1.77 14.16
CA ALA A 48 -13.23 1.75 13.19
C ALA A 48 -13.10 0.63 12.13
N PHE A 49 -11.90 0.08 11.92
CA PHE A 49 -11.66 -1.02 10.99
C PHE A 49 -11.79 -2.39 11.64
N ASN A 50 -11.95 -2.47 12.96
CA ASN A 50 -12.01 -3.73 13.68
C ASN A 50 -13.19 -4.58 13.19
N SER A 51 -12.98 -5.88 13.09
CA SER A 51 -13.92 -6.87 12.53
C SER A 51 -14.25 -6.75 11.04
N LEU A 52 -13.75 -5.73 10.34
CA LEU A 52 -13.83 -5.68 8.87
C LEU A 52 -12.89 -6.72 8.25
N ARG A 53 -13.28 -7.24 7.09
CA ARG A 53 -12.42 -8.09 6.28
C ARG A 53 -11.42 -7.22 5.53
N PHE A 54 -10.23 -7.75 5.24
CA PHE A 54 -9.20 -6.99 4.52
C PHE A 54 -9.70 -6.31 3.23
N PRO A 55 -10.50 -6.95 2.34
CA PRO A 55 -10.99 -6.28 1.14
C PRO A 55 -11.90 -5.08 1.42
N GLU A 56 -12.75 -5.17 2.45
CA GLU A 56 -13.66 -4.08 2.85
C GLU A 56 -12.87 -2.89 3.39
N ALA A 57 -11.85 -3.15 4.21
CA ALA A 57 -10.95 -2.13 4.71
C ALA A 57 -10.11 -1.50 3.59
N ALA A 58 -9.57 -2.30 2.68
CA ALA A 58 -8.82 -1.80 1.53
C ALA A 58 -9.67 -0.90 0.63
N GLU A 59 -10.95 -1.25 0.42
CA GLU A 59 -11.91 -0.42 -0.31
C GLU A 59 -12.16 0.92 0.39
N LEU A 60 -12.35 0.93 1.71
CA LEU A 60 -12.51 2.17 2.48
C LEU A 60 -11.25 3.04 2.43
N CYS A 61 -10.07 2.45 2.61
CA CYS A 61 -8.78 3.15 2.50
C CYS A 61 -8.62 3.80 1.12
N PHE A 62 -8.92 3.07 0.05
CA PHE A 62 -8.74 3.60 -1.31
C PHE A 62 -9.81 4.64 -1.66
N SER A 63 -11.09 4.35 -1.41
CA SER A 63 -12.20 5.20 -1.84
C SER A 63 -12.31 6.48 -1.01
N LYS A 64 -12.16 6.39 0.32
CA LYS A 64 -12.36 7.50 1.27
C LYS A 64 -11.05 8.19 1.65
N LEU A 65 -10.01 7.43 1.98
CA LEU A 65 -8.75 7.99 2.50
C LEU A 65 -7.71 8.29 1.41
N LYS A 66 -7.91 7.75 0.19
CA LYS A 66 -6.94 7.81 -0.92
C LYS A 66 -5.61 7.14 -0.60
N LEU A 67 -5.66 6.06 0.20
CA LEU A 67 -4.52 5.25 0.60
C LEU A 67 -4.61 3.85 -0.03
N LEU A 68 -3.48 3.34 -0.52
CA LEU A 68 -3.39 1.98 -1.04
C LEU A 68 -2.89 1.03 0.06
N LEU A 69 -3.81 0.25 0.64
CA LEU A 69 -3.48 -0.77 1.64
C LEU A 69 -2.94 -2.02 0.96
N LEU A 70 -1.69 -2.41 1.26
CA LEU A 70 -1.01 -3.55 0.62
C LEU A 70 -0.99 -4.82 1.48
N ALA A 71 -0.79 -4.65 2.79
CA ALA A 71 -0.57 -5.75 3.72
C ALA A 71 -1.03 -5.35 5.13
N ILE A 72 -1.27 -6.36 5.97
CA ILE A 72 -1.53 -6.20 7.39
C ILE A 72 -0.68 -7.19 8.18
N GLU A 73 -0.29 -6.80 9.38
CA GLU A 73 0.32 -7.71 10.35
C GLU A 73 -0.81 -8.45 11.08
N VAL A 74 -0.79 -9.78 11.01
CA VAL A 74 -1.77 -10.65 11.69
C VAL A 74 -1.06 -11.33 12.85
N ARG A 75 -1.62 -11.22 14.06
CA ARG A 75 -1.14 -11.94 15.24
C ARG A 75 -1.84 -13.29 15.30
N GLN A 76 -1.09 -14.36 15.53
CA GLN A 76 -1.69 -15.66 15.80
C GLN A 76 -2.07 -15.72 17.29
N GLU A 77 -3.25 -16.28 17.62
CA GLU A 77 -3.70 -16.36 19.03
C GLU A 77 -2.87 -17.37 19.84
N ASP A 78 -2.41 -18.45 19.21
CA ASP A 78 -1.70 -19.55 19.87
C ASP A 78 -0.19 -19.33 20.02
N THR A 79 0.40 -18.47 19.18
CA THR A 79 1.83 -18.16 19.20
C THR A 79 2.00 -16.64 19.25
N ARG A 80 2.96 -16.12 20.02
CA ARG A 80 3.31 -14.68 20.00
C ARG A 80 3.97 -14.24 18.67
N GLU A 81 3.77 -15.00 17.60
CA GLU A 81 4.30 -14.73 16.29
C GLU A 81 3.32 -13.87 15.49
N SER A 82 3.84 -12.85 14.85
CA SER A 82 3.11 -12.05 13.89
C SER A 82 3.57 -12.36 12.49
N THR A 83 2.62 -12.44 11.56
CA THR A 83 2.89 -12.70 10.15
C THR A 83 2.41 -11.53 9.31
N LEU A 84 3.27 -11.03 8.41
CA LEU A 84 2.88 -10.02 7.44
C LEU A 84 2.09 -10.69 6.30
N ALA A 85 0.77 -10.50 6.30
CA ALA A 85 -0.10 -11.01 5.26
C ALA A 85 -0.23 -9.96 4.14
N ILE A 86 0.32 -10.27 2.96
CA ILE A 86 0.21 -9.42 1.75
C ILE A 86 -1.09 -9.74 1.02
N ASN A 87 -1.96 -8.74 0.87
CA ASN A 87 -3.27 -8.86 0.24
C ASN A 87 -4.06 -10.13 0.65
N PRO A 88 -4.34 -10.34 1.95
CA PRO A 88 -5.08 -11.51 2.39
C PRO A 88 -6.52 -11.50 1.88
N GLY A 89 -7.08 -12.70 1.71
CA GLY A 89 -8.47 -12.87 1.32
C GLY A 89 -9.46 -12.51 2.44
N SER A 90 -10.75 -12.64 2.14
CA SER A 90 -11.87 -12.30 3.03
C SER A 90 -11.98 -13.12 4.32
N LYS A 91 -11.11 -14.14 4.50
CA LYS A 91 -11.05 -14.94 5.73
C LYS A 91 -10.32 -14.22 6.86
N VAL A 92 -9.41 -13.31 6.53
CA VAL A 92 -8.65 -12.53 7.51
C VAL A 92 -9.44 -11.27 7.87
N LYS A 93 -9.65 -11.06 9.16
CA LYS A 93 -10.26 -9.86 9.73
C LYS A 93 -9.20 -8.98 10.37
N ILE A 94 -9.51 -7.68 10.46
CA ILE A 94 -8.68 -6.72 11.18
C ILE A 94 -9.09 -6.73 12.66
N GLU A 95 -8.07 -6.72 13.52
CA GLU A 95 -8.18 -6.78 14.98
C GLU A 95 -7.59 -5.53 15.64
#